data_AF-A0A946IWX4-F1
#
_entry.id   AF-A0A946IWX4-F1
#
_cell.length_a   1.000
_cell.length_b   1.000
_cell.length_c   1.000
_cell.angle_alpha   90.00
_cell.angle_beta   90.00
_cell.angle_gamma   90.00
#
_symmetry.space_group_name_H-M   'P 1'
#
loop_
_entity.id
_entity.type
_entity.pdbx_description
1 polymer ?
#
loop_
_entity_poly.entity_id
_entity_poly.type
_entity_poly.pdbx_seq_one_letter_code
_entity_poly.pdbx_strand_id
1 'polypeptide(L)'
;MVSKSHKKCPRCNETKPKSDFIDATGSNNTKGKYCSKCYKEREKESFLEILEDEKISTLRKLKIVYGDDWPKFTFPHELQYTLWSERDFCLYCGRTFPLSPYKESFSIDHMEPLDKGGEDSYRNSVYCCNSCNSKKGKNLFIDWLDKLKPEYQKISLGVYVSKLDYHPKKYLPGLPTSRLGDGMRAWLLLDDDEIKELIEEVGRDYL
;
A
#
# COMPACT_ATOMS: atom_id res chain seq x y z
N MET A 1 -45.52 -4.26 12.21
CA MET A 1 -44.95 -5.38 13.00
C MET A 1 -43.95 -6.13 12.13
N VAL A 2 -42.71 -6.34 12.57
CA VAL A 2 -41.69 -7.11 11.82
C VAL A 2 -42.01 -8.60 11.97
N SER A 3 -42.02 -9.38 10.88
CA SER A 3 -42.35 -10.81 10.92
C SER A 3 -41.34 -11.62 11.76
N LYS A 4 -41.76 -12.75 12.36
CA LYS A 4 -40.89 -13.60 13.21
C LYS A 4 -39.61 -14.09 12.50
N SER A 5 -39.61 -14.14 11.16
CA SER A 5 -38.46 -14.56 10.34
C SER A 5 -37.50 -13.43 9.96
N HIS A 6 -37.84 -12.18 10.29
CA HIS A 6 -37.04 -11.00 9.96
C HIS A 6 -36.58 -10.27 11.23
N LYS A 7 -35.52 -9.48 11.11
CA LYS A 7 -35.11 -8.54 12.15
C LYS A 7 -34.41 -7.33 11.54
N LYS A 8 -34.35 -6.25 12.31
CA LYS A 8 -33.74 -4.98 11.90
C LYS A 8 -32.24 -4.97 12.19
N CYS A 9 -31.42 -4.64 11.22
CA CYS A 9 -29.98 -4.44 11.43
C CYS A 9 -29.74 -3.07 12.11
N PRO A 10 -29.00 -3.00 13.22
CA PRO A 10 -28.78 -1.74 13.94
C PRO A 10 -27.83 -0.77 13.21
N ARG A 11 -27.09 -1.22 12.18
CA ARG A 11 -26.18 -0.37 11.39
C ARG A 11 -26.86 0.29 10.19
N CYS A 12 -27.42 -0.49 9.26
CA CYS A 12 -28.13 0.06 8.09
C CYS A 12 -29.61 0.38 8.35
N ASN A 13 -30.15 0.01 9.52
CA ASN A 13 -31.55 0.23 9.89
C ASN A 13 -32.58 -0.51 9.01
N GLU A 14 -32.13 -1.38 8.10
CA GLU A 14 -33.01 -2.18 7.23
C GLU A 14 -33.53 -3.43 7.95
N THR A 15 -34.77 -3.83 7.62
CA THR A 15 -35.35 -5.10 8.07
C THR A 15 -35.00 -6.19 7.06
N LYS A 16 -34.30 -7.23 7.50
CA LYS A 16 -33.80 -8.31 6.63
C LYS A 16 -34.16 -9.69 7.20
N PRO A 17 -34.15 -10.75 6.38
CA PRO A 17 -34.33 -12.11 6.86
C PRO A 17 -33.29 -12.45 7.93
N LYS A 18 -33.67 -13.20 8.97
CA LYS A 18 -32.74 -13.63 10.02
C LYS A 18 -31.56 -14.44 9.48
N SER A 19 -31.71 -15.11 8.34
CA SER A 19 -30.65 -15.84 7.64
C SER A 19 -29.55 -14.94 7.06
N ASP A 20 -29.81 -13.64 6.87
CA ASP A 20 -28.81 -12.67 6.39
C ASP A 20 -27.98 -12.06 7.53
N PHE A 21 -28.09 -12.57 8.75
CA PHE A 21 -27.31 -12.09 9.88
C PHE A 21 -26.23 -13.08 10.23
N ILE A 22 -25.09 -12.56 10.67
CA ILE A 22 -23.91 -13.35 10.97
C ILE A 22 -23.39 -13.10 12.38
N ASP A 23 -22.76 -14.10 12.98
CA ASP A 23 -22.13 -14.00 14.30
C ASP A 23 -20.71 -13.42 14.23
N ALA A 24 -20.02 -13.40 15.37
CA ALA A 24 -18.66 -12.87 15.50
C ALA A 24 -17.59 -13.66 14.74
N THR A 25 -17.93 -14.84 14.20
CA THR A 25 -17.04 -15.63 13.32
C THR A 25 -17.29 -15.33 11.85
N GLY A 26 -18.30 -14.50 11.55
CA GLY A 26 -18.77 -14.25 10.18
C GLY A 26 -19.70 -15.33 9.62
N SER A 27 -20.06 -16.34 10.43
CA SER A 27 -20.94 -17.45 10.03
C SER A 27 -22.41 -17.06 10.12
N ASN A 28 -23.24 -17.62 9.24
CA ASN A 28 -24.69 -17.39 9.24
C ASN A 28 -25.30 -17.79 10.58
N ASN A 29 -25.90 -16.82 11.25
CA ASN A 29 -26.46 -16.99 12.58
C ASN A 29 -27.66 -16.08 12.79
N THR A 30 -28.82 -16.69 13.01
CA THR A 30 -30.09 -15.96 13.21
C THR A 30 -30.10 -15.08 14.46
N LYS A 31 -29.15 -15.27 15.40
CA LYS A 31 -28.92 -14.42 16.58
C LYS A 31 -27.86 -13.32 16.36
N GLY A 32 -27.20 -13.31 15.20
CA GLY A 32 -26.16 -12.32 14.85
C GLY A 32 -26.61 -10.87 14.97
N LYS A 33 -25.75 -9.95 15.40
CA LYS A 33 -26.15 -8.55 15.65
C LYS A 33 -26.37 -7.76 14.37
N TYR A 34 -25.53 -7.95 13.37
CA TYR A 34 -25.52 -7.19 12.11
C TYR A 34 -25.84 -8.10 10.92
N CYS A 35 -26.41 -7.52 9.87
CA CYS A 35 -26.54 -8.25 8.60
C CYS A 35 -25.16 -8.48 7.98
N SER A 36 -25.07 -9.47 7.08
CA SER A 36 -23.85 -9.95 6.45
C SER A 36 -23.06 -8.81 5.79
N LYS A 37 -23.75 -7.94 5.04
CA LYS A 37 -23.17 -6.74 4.41
C LYS A 37 -22.55 -5.80 5.44
N CYS A 38 -23.33 -5.38 6.44
CA CYS A 38 -22.88 -4.42 7.44
C CYS A 38 -21.76 -4.96 8.36
N TYR A 39 -21.76 -6.27 8.64
CA TYR A 39 -20.68 -6.90 9.38
C TYR A 39 -19.37 -6.88 8.58
N LYS A 40 -19.42 -7.26 7.29
CA LYS A 40 -18.25 -7.22 6.40
C LYS A 40 -17.71 -5.79 6.21
N GLU A 41 -18.59 -4.80 6.12
CA GLU A 41 -18.18 -3.39 6.09
C GLU A 41 -17.47 -2.97 7.39
N ARG A 42 -17.95 -3.41 8.56
CA ARG A 42 -17.28 -3.14 9.84
C ARG A 42 -15.91 -3.81 9.93
N GLU A 43 -15.81 -5.07 9.51
CA GLU A 43 -14.52 -5.76 9.49
C GLU A 43 -13.53 -5.04 8.57
N LYS A 44 -14.00 -4.56 7.41
CA LYS A 44 -13.20 -3.74 6.52
C LYS A 44 -12.73 -2.45 7.21
N GLU A 45 -13.62 -1.73 7.88
CA GLU A 45 -13.26 -0.51 8.62
C GLU A 45 -12.20 -0.78 9.70
N SER A 46 -12.42 -1.80 10.54
CA SER A 46 -11.45 -2.18 11.57
C SER A 46 -10.10 -2.62 11.00
N PHE A 47 -10.11 -3.34 9.88
CA PHE A 47 -8.87 -3.72 9.19
C PHE A 47 -8.12 -2.49 8.66
N LEU A 48 -8.83 -1.52 8.07
CA LEU A 48 -8.22 -0.28 7.58
C LEU A 48 -7.67 0.59 8.73
N GLU A 49 -8.35 0.62 9.87
CA GLU A 49 -7.89 1.32 11.08
C GLU A 49 -6.57 0.72 11.59
N ILE A 50 -6.49 -0.61 11.70
CA ILE A 50 -5.26 -1.31 12.09
C ILE A 50 -4.12 -1.02 11.11
N LEU A 51 -4.39 -1.03 9.80
CA LEU A 51 -3.38 -0.72 8.79
C LEU A 51 -2.88 0.73 8.89
N GLU A 52 -3.76 1.68 9.20
CA GLU A 52 -3.36 3.08 9.38
C GLU A 52 -2.51 3.24 10.64
N ASP A 53 -2.87 2.57 11.74
CA ASP A 53 -2.08 2.56 12.98
C ASP A 53 -0.70 1.94 12.76
N GLU A 54 -0.62 0.80 12.05
CA GLU A 54 0.64 0.16 11.69
C GLU A 54 1.50 1.10 10.83
N LYS A 55 0.91 1.73 9.81
CA LYS A 55 1.58 2.72 8.96
C LYS A 55 2.11 3.90 9.77
N ILE A 56 1.33 4.47 10.69
CA ILE A 56 1.76 5.58 11.55
C ILE A 56 2.97 5.16 12.40
N SER A 57 2.89 3.98 13.02
CA SER A 57 3.99 3.42 13.83
C SER A 57 5.26 3.20 13.00
N THR A 58 5.14 2.55 11.84
CA THR A 58 6.28 2.31 10.95
C THR A 58 6.89 3.63 10.47
N LEU A 59 6.09 4.58 9.98
CA LEU A 59 6.58 5.88 9.51
C LEU A 59 7.31 6.65 10.63
N ARG A 60 6.83 6.57 11.87
CA ARG A 60 7.51 7.15 13.03
C ARG A 60 8.90 6.55 13.21
N LYS A 61 9.02 5.22 13.22
CA LYS A 61 10.31 4.53 13.35
C LYS A 61 11.25 4.86 12.21
N LEU A 62 10.76 4.86 10.97
CA LEU A 62 11.55 5.23 9.79
C LEU A 62 12.14 6.63 9.89
N LYS A 63 11.37 7.59 10.42
CA LYS A 63 11.87 8.95 10.68
C LYS A 63 12.89 9.00 11.81
N ILE A 64 12.76 8.15 12.83
CA ILE A 64 13.78 8.03 13.87
C ILE A 64 15.10 7.55 13.26
N VAL A 65 15.06 6.52 12.40
CA VAL A 65 16.25 5.95 11.75
C VAL A 65 16.85 6.90 10.71
N TYR A 66 16.09 7.22 9.66
CA TYR A 66 16.59 7.88 8.46
C TYR A 66 16.26 9.38 8.37
N GLY A 67 15.56 9.94 9.36
CA GLY A 67 15.09 11.32 9.30
C GLY A 67 14.08 11.54 8.17
N ASP A 68 14.08 12.73 7.57
CA ASP A 68 13.17 13.08 6.48
C ASP A 68 13.50 12.38 5.16
N ASP A 69 14.71 11.83 5.03
CA ASP A 69 15.17 11.09 3.85
C ASP A 69 14.73 9.62 3.84
N TRP A 70 13.99 9.16 4.85
CA TRP A 70 13.48 7.79 4.93
C TRP A 70 12.87 7.22 3.63
N PRO A 71 12.14 7.98 2.78
CA PRO A 71 11.57 7.42 1.55
C PRO A 71 12.61 6.95 0.54
N LYS A 72 13.85 7.46 0.63
CA LYS A 72 14.99 7.10 -0.21
C LYS A 72 15.62 5.77 0.19
N PHE A 73 15.57 5.46 1.49
CA PHE A 73 16.28 4.33 2.09
C PHE A 73 15.38 3.15 2.42
N THR A 74 14.07 3.36 2.53
CA THR A 74 13.12 2.29 2.88
C THR A 74 12.80 1.41 1.68
N PHE A 75 12.84 0.09 1.88
CA PHE A 75 12.52 -0.85 0.81
C PHE A 75 11.02 -0.91 0.50
N PRO A 76 10.64 -1.06 -0.77
CA PRO A 76 9.23 -1.06 -1.17
C PRO A 76 8.40 -2.17 -0.51
N HIS A 77 8.98 -3.35 -0.36
CA HIS A 77 8.30 -4.54 0.18
C HIS A 77 7.98 -4.41 1.67
N GLU A 78 8.79 -3.64 2.42
CA GLU A 78 8.56 -3.38 3.84
C GLU A 78 7.38 -2.41 4.07
N LEU A 79 7.04 -1.63 3.04
CA LEU A 79 5.91 -0.69 3.05
C LEU A 79 4.85 -1.02 2.00
N GLN A 80 4.69 -2.31 1.67
CA GLN A 80 3.73 -2.73 0.64
C GLN A 80 2.29 -2.23 0.91
N TYR A 81 1.85 -2.23 2.17
CA TYR A 81 0.50 -1.77 2.55
C TYR A 81 0.38 -0.26 2.46
N THR A 82 1.42 0.48 2.83
CA THR A 82 1.48 1.92 2.67
C THR A 82 1.42 2.30 1.20
N LEU A 83 2.18 1.61 0.33
CA LEU A 83 2.10 1.81 -1.12
C LEU A 83 0.71 1.49 -1.69
N TRP A 84 0.08 0.43 -1.18
CA TRP A 84 -1.28 0.04 -1.57
C TRP A 84 -2.33 1.07 -1.11
N SER A 85 -2.16 1.67 0.07
CA SER A 85 -3.13 2.61 0.65
C SER A 85 -3.00 4.04 0.13
N GLU A 86 -1.91 4.39 -0.57
CA GLU A 86 -1.76 5.73 -1.18
C GLU A 86 -2.92 6.07 -2.13
N ARG A 87 -3.46 5.07 -2.84
CA ARG A 87 -4.49 5.22 -3.87
C ARG A 87 -5.30 3.93 -3.96
N ASP A 88 -6.58 4.05 -4.28
CA ASP A 88 -7.49 2.91 -4.48
C ASP A 88 -7.57 2.44 -5.94
N PHE A 89 -6.64 2.87 -6.81
CA PHE A 89 -6.58 2.49 -8.22
C PHE A 89 -5.16 2.37 -8.78
N CYS A 90 -5.01 1.55 -9.83
CA CYS A 90 -3.78 1.38 -10.58
C CYS A 90 -3.39 2.68 -11.28
N LEU A 91 -2.21 3.20 -10.95
CA LEU A 91 -1.70 4.47 -11.48
C LEU A 91 -1.72 4.55 -13.02
N TYR A 92 -1.47 3.42 -13.68
CA TYR A 92 -1.29 3.37 -15.13
C TYR A 92 -2.59 3.20 -15.93
N CYS A 93 -3.61 2.54 -15.38
CA CYS A 93 -4.83 2.21 -16.12
C CYS A 93 -6.14 2.55 -15.40
N GLY A 94 -6.06 3.02 -14.15
CA GLY A 94 -7.21 3.38 -13.32
C GLY A 94 -8.06 2.22 -12.82
N ARG A 95 -7.65 0.97 -13.02
CA ARG A 95 -8.35 -0.18 -12.43
C ARG A 95 -8.34 -0.04 -10.91
N THR A 96 -9.52 -0.02 -10.29
CA THR A 96 -9.67 0.04 -8.83
C THR A 96 -9.10 -1.20 -8.17
N PHE A 97 -8.42 -1.03 -7.04
CA PHE A 97 -7.93 -2.12 -6.23
C PHE A 97 -9.05 -2.76 -5.41
N PRO A 98 -9.07 -4.09 -5.28
CA PRO A 98 -9.93 -4.77 -4.34
C PRO A 98 -9.47 -4.44 -2.92
N LEU A 99 -10.35 -4.68 -1.96
CA LEU A 99 -10.15 -4.36 -0.55
C LEU A 99 -9.07 -5.18 0.14
N SER A 100 -8.49 -6.16 -0.55
CA SER A 100 -7.41 -6.99 -0.05
C SER A 100 -6.32 -7.09 -1.12
N PRO A 101 -5.08 -6.67 -0.84
CA PRO A 101 -3.97 -6.74 -1.80
C PRO A 101 -3.62 -8.19 -2.17
N TYR A 102 -4.04 -9.18 -1.37
CA TYR A 102 -3.76 -10.60 -1.58
C TYR A 102 -4.74 -11.32 -2.51
N LYS A 103 -5.89 -10.73 -2.81
CA LYS A 103 -6.95 -11.40 -3.59
C LYS A 103 -6.84 -11.23 -5.10
N GLU A 104 -5.94 -10.38 -5.59
CA GLU A 104 -5.76 -10.12 -7.02
C GLU A 104 -4.29 -9.97 -7.39
N SER A 105 -4.02 -10.06 -8.69
CA SER A 105 -2.70 -9.93 -9.31
C SER A 105 -2.25 -8.47 -9.37
N PHE A 106 -1.89 -7.90 -8.22
CA PHE A 106 -1.21 -6.62 -8.13
C PHE A 106 0.25 -6.79 -7.71
N SER A 107 1.06 -5.79 -8.02
CA SER A 107 2.51 -5.81 -7.81
C SER A 107 3.02 -4.40 -7.52
N ILE A 108 4.24 -4.35 -7.02
CA ILE A 108 5.01 -3.12 -6.88
C ILE A 108 5.84 -2.96 -8.16
N ASP A 109 5.69 -1.82 -8.83
CA ASP A 109 6.56 -1.40 -9.94
C ASP A 109 7.53 -0.32 -9.45
N HIS A 110 8.77 -0.44 -9.90
CA HIS A 110 9.77 0.63 -9.81
C HIS A 110 9.59 1.55 -11.00
N MET A 111 9.11 2.78 -10.77
CA MET A 111 8.80 3.74 -11.82
C MET A 111 9.99 3.93 -12.75
N GLU A 112 11.16 4.14 -12.16
CA GLU A 112 12.44 4.03 -12.85
C GLU A 112 13.06 2.63 -12.65
N PRO A 113 13.38 1.92 -13.75
CA PRO A 113 13.79 0.53 -13.66
C PRO A 113 15.17 0.37 -13.02
N LEU A 114 15.29 -0.59 -12.10
CA LEU A 114 16.52 -0.86 -11.35
C LEU A 114 17.72 -1.16 -12.24
N ASP A 115 17.50 -1.87 -13.36
CA ASP A 115 18.57 -2.22 -14.30
C ASP A 115 19.10 -1.05 -15.14
N LYS A 116 18.52 0.15 -14.98
CA LYS A 116 18.99 1.41 -15.56
C LYS A 116 19.38 2.45 -14.49
N GLY A 117 19.66 2.01 -13.27
CA GLY A 117 20.05 2.88 -12.17
C GLY A 117 18.90 3.52 -11.40
N GLY A 118 17.67 3.01 -11.56
CA GLY A 118 16.59 3.31 -10.62
C GLY A 118 16.93 2.81 -9.21
N GLU A 119 16.51 3.54 -8.20
CA GLU A 119 16.71 3.17 -6.79
C GLU A 119 15.69 2.12 -6.34
N ASP A 120 16.10 1.21 -5.44
CA ASP A 120 15.20 0.24 -4.82
C ASP A 120 14.60 0.83 -3.53
N SER A 121 13.69 1.80 -3.70
CA SER A 121 13.15 2.59 -2.60
C SER A 121 11.62 2.73 -2.66
N TYR A 122 11.02 3.08 -1.53
CA TYR A 122 9.62 3.46 -1.44
C TYR A 122 9.26 4.58 -2.43
N ARG A 123 10.12 5.60 -2.57
CA ARG A 123 9.79 6.76 -3.39
C ARG A 123 9.85 6.46 -4.90
N ASN A 124 10.68 5.52 -5.34
CA ASN A 124 10.66 5.05 -6.73
C ASN A 124 9.59 3.97 -6.99
N SER A 125 8.78 3.62 -6.00
CA SER A 125 7.86 2.48 -6.10
C SER A 125 6.39 2.89 -6.07
N VAL A 126 5.58 2.18 -6.85
CA VAL A 126 4.12 2.34 -6.90
C VAL A 126 3.41 1.00 -6.96
N TYR A 127 2.24 0.91 -6.32
CA TYR A 127 1.36 -0.23 -6.48
C TYR A 127 0.62 -0.15 -7.82
N CYS A 128 0.64 -1.22 -8.61
CA CYS A 128 -0.07 -1.29 -9.90
C CYS A 128 -0.49 -2.73 -10.24
N CYS A 129 -1.38 -2.89 -11.23
CA CYS A 129 -1.81 -4.23 -11.64
C CYS A 129 -0.71 -4.96 -12.41
N ASN A 130 -0.63 -6.28 -12.26
CA ASN A 130 0.40 -7.10 -12.93
C ASN A 130 0.39 -6.91 -14.44
N SER A 131 -0.78 -6.75 -15.07
CA SER A 131 -0.86 -6.51 -16.52
C SER A 131 -0.14 -5.22 -16.94
N CYS A 132 -0.27 -4.14 -16.17
CA CYS A 132 0.43 -2.90 -16.46
C CYS A 132 1.92 -3.02 -16.15
N ASN A 133 2.29 -3.61 -15.01
CA ASN A 133 3.68 -3.83 -14.64
C ASN A 133 4.41 -4.66 -15.72
N SER A 134 3.84 -5.78 -16.14
CA SER A 134 4.42 -6.63 -17.19
C SER A 134 4.53 -5.91 -18.53
N LYS A 135 3.57 -5.03 -18.89
CA LYS A 135 3.63 -4.24 -20.14
C LYS A 135 4.66 -3.12 -20.08
N LYS A 136 4.82 -2.47 -18.92
CA LYS A 136 5.88 -1.48 -18.68
C LYS A 136 7.24 -2.16 -18.78
N GLY A 137 7.42 -3.28 -18.08
CA GLY A 137 8.67 -4.03 -18.03
C GLY A 137 9.83 -3.13 -17.61
N LYS A 138 10.90 -3.13 -18.41
CA LYS A 138 12.12 -2.35 -18.17
C LYS A 138 12.14 -1.01 -18.91
N ASN A 139 11.00 -0.54 -19.40
CA ASN A 139 10.91 0.77 -20.04
C ASN A 139 11.14 1.87 -19.00
N LEU A 140 11.76 2.97 -19.41
CA LEU A 140 11.85 4.17 -18.57
C LEU A 140 10.44 4.70 -18.32
N PHE A 141 10.25 5.41 -17.21
CA PHE A 141 8.95 5.95 -16.88
C PHE A 141 8.40 6.85 -18.01
N ILE A 142 9.25 7.71 -18.59
CA ILE A 142 8.85 8.63 -19.65
C ILE A 142 8.35 7.89 -20.90
N ASP A 143 9.00 6.80 -21.31
CA ASP A 143 8.61 6.03 -22.49
C ASP A 143 7.31 5.25 -22.26
N TRP A 144 7.08 4.86 -21.01
CA TRP A 144 5.84 4.23 -20.59
C TRP A 144 4.69 5.23 -20.51
N LEU A 145 4.96 6.45 -20.04
CA LEU A 145 3.99 7.53 -19.90
C LEU A 145 3.28 7.80 -21.23
N ASP A 146 4.02 7.86 -22.34
CA ASP A 146 3.48 8.10 -23.68
C ASP A 146 2.49 7.02 -24.15
N LYS A 147 2.52 5.83 -23.54
CA LYS A 147 1.62 4.71 -23.86
C LYS A 147 0.35 4.69 -23.01
N LEU A 148 0.26 5.53 -21.98
CA LEU A 148 -0.90 5.63 -21.12
C LEU A 148 -2.01 6.47 -21.77
N LYS A 149 -3.24 6.29 -21.30
CA LYS A 149 -4.33 7.20 -21.69
C LYS A 149 -4.08 8.60 -21.12
N PRO A 150 -4.51 9.69 -21.80
CA PRO A 150 -4.21 11.06 -21.37
C PRO A 150 -4.58 11.37 -19.92
N GLU A 151 -5.69 10.84 -19.41
CA GLU A 151 -6.10 11.03 -18.02
C GLU A 151 -5.08 10.45 -17.02
N TYR A 152 -4.48 9.29 -17.34
CA TYR A 152 -3.49 8.63 -16.49
C TYR A 152 -2.08 9.13 -16.73
N GLN A 153 -1.79 9.75 -17.87
CA GLN A 153 -0.51 10.45 -18.09
C GLN A 153 -0.32 11.55 -17.06
N LYS A 154 -1.31 12.45 -16.94
CA LYS A 154 -1.24 13.58 -16.00
C LYS A 154 -1.11 13.11 -14.54
N ILE A 155 -1.92 12.13 -14.15
CA ILE A 155 -1.91 11.58 -12.79
C ILE A 155 -0.58 10.87 -12.50
N SER A 156 -0.13 10.00 -13.41
CA SER A 156 1.14 9.27 -13.27
C SER A 156 2.32 10.22 -13.16
N LEU A 157 2.39 11.25 -14.00
CA LEU A 157 3.44 12.26 -13.94
C LEU A 157 3.44 13.03 -12.62
N GLY A 158 2.25 13.38 -12.11
CA GLY A 158 2.12 14.05 -10.81
C GLY A 158 2.66 13.19 -9.66
N VAL A 159 2.30 11.89 -9.64
CA VAL A 159 2.83 10.95 -8.64
C VAL A 159 4.34 10.78 -8.79
N TYR A 160 4.85 10.63 -10.01
CA TYR A 160 6.28 10.52 -10.27
C TYR A 160 7.04 11.71 -9.68
N VAL A 161 6.65 12.93 -10.05
CA VAL A 161 7.33 14.16 -9.60
C VAL A 161 7.23 14.30 -8.09
N SER A 162 6.07 13.99 -7.50
CA SER A 162 5.87 14.07 -6.05
C SER A 162 6.75 13.09 -5.26
N LYS A 163 7.04 11.90 -5.80
CA LYS A 163 7.83 10.90 -5.06
C LYS A 163 9.32 11.04 -5.33
N LEU A 164 9.72 11.21 -6.58
CA LEU A 164 11.14 11.26 -6.97
C LEU A 164 11.76 12.65 -6.87
N ASP A 165 10.95 13.71 -6.78
CA ASP A 165 11.38 15.11 -6.68
C ASP A 165 12.17 15.61 -7.92
N TYR A 166 11.86 15.06 -9.09
CA TYR A 166 12.33 15.55 -10.38
C TYR A 166 11.41 15.10 -11.52
N HIS A 167 11.58 15.67 -12.71
CA HIS A 167 10.84 15.25 -13.91
C HIS A 167 11.47 14.04 -14.61
N PRO A 168 10.67 13.09 -15.12
CA PRO A 168 11.19 11.89 -15.75
C PRO A 168 12.03 12.23 -16.99
N LYS A 169 13.09 11.46 -17.20
CA LYS A 169 14.11 11.73 -18.22
C LYS A 169 14.10 10.64 -19.29
N LYS A 170 14.44 11.00 -20.53
CA LYS A 170 14.63 10.04 -21.65
C LYS A 170 15.84 9.12 -21.48
N TYR A 171 16.65 9.38 -20.46
CA TYR A 171 17.80 8.57 -20.12
C TYR A 171 18.03 8.65 -18.61
N LEU A 172 18.35 7.51 -18.01
CA LEU A 172 18.84 7.43 -16.65
C LEU A 172 20.31 7.04 -16.65
N PRO A 173 21.19 7.92 -16.14
CA PRO A 173 22.57 7.55 -15.89
C PRO A 173 22.63 6.68 -14.64
N GLY A 174 23.22 5.49 -14.73
CA GLY A 174 23.50 4.68 -13.57
C GLY A 174 23.86 3.24 -13.91
N LEU A 175 24.61 2.61 -13.00
CA LEU A 175 24.77 1.17 -13.01
C LEU A 175 23.48 0.51 -12.52
N PRO A 176 23.21 -0.76 -12.88
CA PRO A 176 22.11 -1.51 -12.30
C PRO A 176 22.14 -1.50 -10.77
N THR A 177 21.00 -1.19 -10.17
CA THR A 177 20.80 -1.29 -8.72
C THR A 177 20.38 -2.71 -8.37
N SER A 178 21.14 -3.36 -7.48
CA SER A 178 20.74 -4.64 -6.91
C SER A 178 19.59 -4.45 -5.94
N ARG A 179 18.66 -5.42 -5.92
CA ARG A 179 17.69 -5.49 -4.81
C ARG A 179 18.45 -5.86 -3.54
N LEU A 180 18.34 -5.02 -2.53
CA LEU A 180 18.89 -5.32 -1.21
C LEU A 180 17.93 -6.29 -0.49
N GLY A 181 18.47 -7.17 0.35
CA GLY A 181 17.66 -8.10 1.15
C GLY A 181 16.88 -7.38 2.26
N ASP A 182 15.96 -8.10 2.93
CA ASP A 182 15.03 -7.62 4.00
C ASP A 182 15.73 -7.13 5.29
N GLY A 183 16.73 -6.27 5.18
CA GLY A 183 17.60 -5.87 6.29
C GLY A 183 16.94 -4.95 7.32
N MET A 184 15.88 -4.22 6.95
CA MET A 184 15.25 -3.23 7.83
C MET A 184 14.20 -3.85 8.76
N ARG A 185 13.66 -5.02 8.40
CA ARG A 185 12.60 -5.68 9.17
C ARG A 185 12.98 -5.93 10.63
N ALA A 186 14.25 -6.24 10.92
CA ALA A 186 14.74 -6.46 12.28
C ALA A 186 14.60 -5.18 13.14
N TRP A 187 14.87 -4.01 12.56
CA TRP A 187 14.78 -2.71 13.22
C TRP A 187 13.35 -2.28 13.50
N LEU A 188 12.43 -2.61 12.60
CA LEU A 188 11.01 -2.33 12.80
C LEU A 188 10.40 -3.12 13.96
N LEU A 189 11.05 -4.18 14.44
CA LEU A 189 10.64 -4.95 15.62
C LEU A 189 11.04 -4.30 16.94
N LEU A 190 12.07 -3.45 16.94
CA LEU A 190 12.51 -2.70 18.11
C LEU A 190 11.53 -1.59 18.47
N ASP A 191 11.43 -1.23 19.73
CA ASP A 191 10.68 -0.04 20.15
C ASP A 191 11.43 1.26 19.86
N ASP A 192 10.77 2.39 20.10
CA ASP A 192 11.32 3.70 19.75
C ASP A 192 12.59 4.05 20.55
N ASP A 193 12.75 3.54 21.77
CA ASP A 193 13.89 3.86 22.63
C ASP A 193 15.07 2.94 22.31
N GLU A 194 14.82 1.64 22.07
CA GLU A 194 15.81 0.69 21.56
C GLU A 194 16.44 1.16 20.23
N ILE A 195 15.63 1.70 19.32
CA ILE A 195 16.13 2.24 18.04
C ILE A 195 17.04 3.44 18.28
N LYS A 196 16.68 4.34 19.21
CA LYS A 196 17.48 5.54 19.49
C LYS A 196 18.82 5.17 20.11
N GLU A 197 18.83 4.29 21.10
CA GLU A 197 20.06 3.80 21.73
C GLU A 197 20.99 3.20 20.67
N LEU A 198 20.46 2.38 19.77
CA LEU A 198 21.27 1.76 18.73
C LEU A 198 21.81 2.79 17.72
N ILE A 199 21.02 3.79 17.35
CA ILE A 199 21.49 4.93 16.52
C ILE A 199 22.61 5.70 17.23
N GLU A 200 22.53 5.90 18.54
CA GLU A 200 23.58 6.55 19.33
C GLU A 200 24.87 5.72 19.36
N GLU A 201 24.75 4.40 19.43
CA GLU A 201 25.89 3.48 19.48
C GLU A 201 26.64 3.35 18.14
N VAL A 202 25.93 3.14 17.03
CA VAL A 202 26.56 2.83 15.73
C VAL A 202 26.54 3.98 14.72
N GLY A 203 25.74 5.02 14.97
CA GLY A 203 25.54 6.15 14.06
C GLY A 203 24.61 5.84 12.87
N ARG A 204 23.85 6.84 12.41
CA ARG A 204 22.85 6.68 11.34
C ARG A 204 23.41 6.20 10.00
N ASP A 205 24.65 6.57 9.68
CA ASP A 205 25.26 6.25 8.38
C ASP A 205 25.68 4.78 8.24
N TYR A 206 25.69 4.04 9.35
CA TYR A 206 26.02 2.62 9.42
C TYR A 206 24.77 1.71 9.50
N LEU A 207 23.57 2.30 9.33
CA LEU A 207 22.25 1.66 9.38
C LEU A 207 21.57 1.64 8.01
#